data_AF-A0A9J7MUE6-F1
#
_entry.id   AF-A0A9J7MUE6-F1
#
_cell.length_a   1.000
_cell.length_b   1.000
_cell.length_c   1.000
_cell.angle_alpha   90.00
_cell.angle_beta   90.00
_cell.angle_gamma   90.00
#
_symmetry.space_group_name_H-M   'P 1'
#
loop_
_entity.id
_entity.type
_entity.pdbx_description
1 polymer ?
#
loop_
_entity_poly.entity_id
_entity_poly.type
_entity_poly.pdbx_seq_one_letter_code
_entity_poly.pdbx_strand_id
1 'polypeptide(L)'
;MVVLEVNSCPSGQKYMPHGGTGMDSGYHKLMGETFRDTVSSKCDPFLRNKPLAVVLDKNQLETSGYAAALADITKEPVYVVEAYLNQPKEHNIRWTDGIMEVRDVEDQWHAIRAAFRYVTQKPWTRIPLTTKTVVFNHIASDLSGGRNKLLAAVAYEDFNKQQGGTGLRIRTPRTFLRVTKAQIPTAVQALGGKAVIKVPYSNSGQGVYTVTSQKELDELMAQDLRYEKFIVQALVGHKNWSSSQWHHACTLPDEEGRKYVFDTRLMVHATPDGFRPLCIFSRRAHLPLPDTLDGTEDSWEFLGTNLTVKDTVGDSKSDTERLLSVDNKPFEMLNLNVDNLVDGFVQTVMATIAIDKMCCRLVRPDNSFDFEEFVVLGEEGKILEEIYDLSDTTDRS
;
A
#
# COMPACT_ATOMS: atom_id res chain seq x y z
N MET A 1 -16.42 2.08 9.43
CA MET A 1 -15.54 1.97 8.25
C MET A 1 -15.07 0.54 8.07
N VAL A 2 -14.73 0.16 6.84
CA VAL A 2 -14.27 -1.18 6.44
C VAL A 2 -12.88 -1.05 5.81
N VAL A 3 -11.92 -1.87 6.23
CA VAL A 3 -10.56 -1.89 5.69
C VAL A 3 -10.56 -2.62 4.34
N LEU A 4 -10.10 -1.92 3.29
CA LEU A 4 -9.98 -2.50 1.95
C LEU A 4 -8.56 -2.97 1.64
N GLU A 5 -7.56 -2.21 2.10
CA GLU A 5 -6.14 -2.52 2.03
C GLU A 5 -5.36 -1.62 2.99
N VAL A 6 -4.14 -2.04 3.34
CA VAL A 6 -3.13 -1.23 4.03
C VAL A 6 -1.90 -1.21 3.13
N ASN A 7 -1.27 -0.04 3.01
CA ASN A 7 -0.06 0.14 2.23
C ASN A 7 1.09 0.55 3.15
N SER A 8 2.21 -0.17 3.08
CA SER A 8 3.45 0.14 3.83
C SER A 8 4.26 1.29 3.23
N CYS A 9 3.91 1.80 2.05
CA CYS A 9 4.54 2.99 1.47
C CYS A 9 3.67 4.22 1.76
N PRO A 10 4.23 5.28 2.38
CA PRO A 10 3.48 6.46 2.79
C PRO A 10 3.24 7.40 1.60
N SER A 11 2.41 6.96 0.66
CA SER A 11 1.99 7.76 -0.50
C SER A 11 0.70 8.54 -0.19
N GLY A 12 0.69 9.81 -0.54
CA GLY A 12 -0.46 10.71 -0.43
C GLY A 12 -0.26 11.95 0.46
N GLN A 13 0.92 12.14 1.08
CA GLN A 13 1.24 13.36 1.83
C GLN A 13 1.14 14.62 0.96
N LYS A 14 1.44 14.52 -0.33
CA LYS A 14 1.31 15.63 -1.29
C LYS A 14 -0.13 16.15 -1.45
N TYR A 15 -1.11 15.35 -1.04
CA TYR A 15 -2.54 15.71 -1.09
C TYR A 15 -3.06 16.25 0.24
N MET A 16 -2.25 16.21 1.31
CA MET A 16 -2.63 16.81 2.57
C MET A 16 -2.39 18.32 2.49
N PRO A 17 -3.41 19.13 2.72
CA PRO A 17 -3.26 20.58 2.74
C PRO A 17 -2.56 21.08 4.00
N HIS A 18 -2.14 22.34 3.95
CA HIS A 18 -1.22 23.04 4.85
C HIS A 18 -1.68 23.12 6.33
N GLY A 19 -1.79 22.00 7.03
CA GLY A 19 -1.84 21.95 8.50
C GLY A 19 -0.53 22.38 9.18
N GLY A 20 0.33 23.10 8.45
CA GLY A 20 1.65 23.56 8.82
C GLY A 20 2.66 23.39 7.68
N THR A 21 3.37 24.46 7.30
CA THR A 21 4.63 24.37 6.54
C THR A 21 5.78 24.15 7.53
N GLY A 22 6.90 23.57 7.08
CA GLY A 22 8.00 23.22 7.98
C GLY A 22 7.61 22.11 8.96
N MET A 23 8.01 22.23 10.23
CA MET A 23 7.97 21.15 11.24
C MET A 23 6.59 20.56 11.52
N ASP A 24 5.52 21.30 11.26
CA ASP A 24 4.14 20.84 11.47
C ASP A 24 3.60 19.97 10.33
N SER A 25 4.33 19.88 9.21
CA SER A 25 3.92 19.08 8.06
C SER A 25 4.03 17.58 8.33
N GLY A 26 3.18 16.79 7.66
CA GLY A 26 3.23 15.32 7.77
C GLY A 26 4.57 14.73 7.32
N TYR A 27 5.31 15.43 6.44
CA TYR A 27 6.68 15.08 6.08
C TYR A 27 7.63 15.18 7.27
N HIS A 28 7.64 16.30 7.99
CA HIS A 28 8.54 16.51 9.13
C HIS A 28 8.17 15.63 10.32
N LYS A 29 6.87 15.43 10.57
CA LYS A 29 6.42 14.50 11.62
C LYS A 29 6.88 13.08 11.35
N LEU A 30 6.68 12.55 10.15
CA LEU A 30 7.15 11.21 9.81
C LEU A 30 8.67 11.10 9.86
N MET A 31 9.39 12.08 9.30
CA MET A 31 10.86 12.05 9.27
C MET A 31 11.48 12.23 10.66
N GLY A 32 10.93 13.13 11.47
CA GLY A 32 11.49 13.54 12.76
C GLY A 32 11.09 12.67 13.93
N GLU A 33 9.82 12.23 13.99
CA GLU A 33 9.27 11.50 15.14
C GLU A 33 9.27 9.98 14.93
N THR A 34 9.52 9.48 13.71
CA THR A 34 9.52 8.04 13.43
C THR A 34 10.75 7.57 12.68
N PHE A 35 11.07 8.18 11.52
CA PHE A 35 12.24 7.76 10.74
C PHE A 35 13.52 7.96 11.54
N ARG A 36 13.75 9.16 12.08
CA ARG A 36 14.93 9.47 12.89
C ARG A 36 15.09 8.51 14.06
N ASP A 37 14.03 8.26 14.82
CA ASP A 37 14.06 7.36 15.99
C ASP A 37 14.34 5.91 15.57
N THR A 38 13.83 5.48 14.41
CA THR A 38 14.16 4.17 13.81
C THR A 38 15.63 4.09 13.44
N VAL A 39 16.19 5.13 12.82
CA VAL A 39 17.61 5.18 12.46
C VAL A 39 18.48 5.18 13.73
N SER A 40 18.17 6.02 14.72
CA SER A 40 18.94 6.08 15.97
C SER A 40 18.95 4.76 16.74
N SER A 41 17.88 3.97 16.67
CA SER A 41 17.77 2.69 17.36
C SER A 41 18.36 1.50 16.60
N LYS A 42 18.32 1.51 15.26
CA LYS A 42 18.69 0.35 14.42
C LYS A 42 19.96 0.52 13.59
N CYS A 43 20.51 1.73 13.47
CA CYS A 43 21.65 1.99 12.61
C CYS A 43 22.89 1.20 13.05
N ASP A 44 23.49 0.49 12.10
CA ASP A 44 24.76 -0.21 12.28
C ASP A 44 25.85 0.80 12.73
N PRO A 45 26.62 0.52 13.81
CA PRO A 45 27.69 1.38 14.28
C PRO A 45 28.70 1.80 13.21
N PHE A 46 29.03 0.91 12.26
CA PHE A 46 29.97 1.19 11.17
C PHE A 46 29.42 2.16 10.13
N LEU A 47 28.09 2.31 10.06
CA LEU A 47 27.42 3.18 9.11
C LEU A 47 27.04 4.55 9.68
N ARG A 48 27.20 4.81 10.99
CA ARG A 48 26.67 6.02 11.64
C ARG A 48 26.98 7.35 10.95
N ASN A 49 28.17 7.47 10.34
CA ASN A 49 28.63 8.69 9.66
C ASN A 49 28.38 8.69 8.14
N LYS A 50 27.72 7.65 7.60
CA LYS A 50 27.40 7.53 6.18
C LYS A 50 26.12 8.30 5.85
N PRO A 51 25.94 8.84 4.64
CA PRO A 51 24.79 9.69 4.28
C PRO A 51 23.42 8.97 4.35
N LEU A 52 22.36 9.77 4.26
CA LEU A 52 20.96 9.32 4.14
C LEU A 52 20.50 9.34 2.68
N ALA A 53 19.47 8.55 2.37
CA ALA A 53 18.84 8.55 1.06
C ALA A 53 17.30 8.50 1.12
N VAL A 54 16.66 9.03 0.09
CA VAL A 54 15.28 8.76 -0.31
C VAL A 54 15.32 8.00 -1.62
N VAL A 55 14.79 6.78 -1.64
CA VAL A 55 14.79 5.92 -2.84
C VAL A 55 13.38 5.84 -3.41
N LEU A 56 13.22 6.10 -4.71
CA LEU A 56 11.90 6.22 -5.34
C LEU A 56 11.77 5.46 -6.67
N ASP A 57 10.55 5.06 -7.02
CA ASP A 57 10.20 4.55 -8.35
C ASP A 57 9.09 5.34 -9.05
N LYS A 58 8.64 6.44 -8.44
CA LYS A 58 7.70 7.42 -9.01
C LYS A 58 7.56 8.62 -8.07
N ASN A 59 6.74 9.60 -8.48
CA ASN A 59 6.31 10.74 -7.65
C ASN A 59 7.49 11.56 -7.10
N GLN A 60 8.34 12.10 -7.97
CA GLN A 60 9.46 12.97 -7.58
C GLN A 60 9.02 14.14 -6.68
N LEU A 61 7.84 14.73 -6.91
CA LEU A 61 7.33 15.84 -6.08
C LEU A 61 7.14 15.46 -4.60
N GLU A 62 6.58 14.28 -4.33
CA GLU A 62 6.34 13.84 -2.94
C GLU A 62 7.63 13.37 -2.27
N THR A 63 8.47 12.69 -3.04
CA THR A 63 9.73 12.12 -2.54
C THR A 63 10.77 13.21 -2.28
N SER A 64 10.81 14.27 -3.09
CA SER A 64 11.62 15.47 -2.79
C SER A 64 11.11 16.19 -1.54
N GLY A 65 9.80 16.18 -1.25
CA GLY A 65 9.24 16.69 0.00
C GLY A 65 9.75 15.94 1.23
N TYR A 66 9.81 14.60 1.17
CA TYR A 66 10.42 13.78 2.23
C TYR A 66 11.92 14.05 2.36
N ALA A 67 12.65 14.14 1.25
CA ALA A 67 14.09 14.41 1.25
C ALA A 67 14.42 15.78 1.85
N ALA A 68 13.64 16.82 1.49
CA ALA A 68 13.80 18.16 2.02
C ALA A 68 13.51 18.21 3.53
N ALA A 69 12.43 17.57 3.99
CA ALA A 69 12.14 17.49 5.42
C ALA A 69 13.24 16.75 6.19
N LEU A 70 13.75 15.65 5.62
CA LEU A 70 14.83 14.88 6.22
C LEU A 70 16.12 15.71 6.33
N ALA A 71 16.52 16.37 5.24
CA ALA A 71 17.70 17.26 5.22
C ALA A 71 17.55 18.44 6.20
N ASP A 72 16.34 19.01 6.32
CA ASP A 72 16.08 20.10 7.27
C ASP A 72 16.19 19.63 8.72
N ILE A 73 15.70 18.43 9.03
CA ILE A 73 15.76 17.86 10.39
C ILE A 73 17.19 17.46 10.77
N THR A 74 17.94 16.87 9.85
CA THR A 74 19.27 16.30 10.14
C THR A 74 20.42 17.27 9.86
N LYS A 75 20.17 18.35 9.11
CA LYS A 75 21.17 19.36 8.70
C LYS A 75 22.35 18.76 7.93
N GLU A 76 22.08 17.76 7.10
CA GLU A 76 23.04 17.06 6.25
C GLU A 76 22.45 16.81 4.85
N PRO A 77 23.29 16.56 3.84
CA PRO A 77 22.80 16.19 2.51
C PRO A 77 22.07 14.83 2.53
N VAL A 78 20.99 14.75 1.74
CA VAL A 78 20.19 13.54 1.53
C VAL A 78 20.18 13.22 0.04
N TYR A 79 20.59 12.01 -0.33
CA TYR A 79 20.51 11.56 -1.72
C TYR A 79 19.06 11.29 -2.12
N VAL A 80 18.66 11.72 -3.31
CA VAL A 80 17.38 11.36 -3.91
C VAL A 80 17.67 10.46 -5.10
N VAL A 81 17.27 9.19 -5.01
CA VAL A 81 17.76 8.14 -5.90
C VAL A 81 16.61 7.39 -6.56
N GLU A 82 16.68 7.30 -7.89
CA GLU A 82 15.68 6.60 -8.69
C GLU A 82 16.01 5.11 -8.80
N ALA A 83 15.02 4.25 -8.55
CA ALA A 83 15.08 2.80 -8.59
C ALA A 83 13.85 2.23 -9.34
N TYR A 84 13.72 2.61 -10.60
CA TYR A 84 12.62 2.19 -11.48
C TYR A 84 12.72 0.70 -11.83
N LEU A 85 11.57 0.06 -12.06
CA LEU A 85 11.51 -1.39 -12.33
C LEU A 85 12.21 -1.81 -13.63
N ASN A 86 12.25 -0.91 -14.63
CA ASN A 86 12.82 -1.16 -15.96
C ASN A 86 14.29 -0.73 -16.09
N GLN A 87 14.90 -0.21 -15.02
CA GLN A 87 16.33 0.11 -15.03
C GLN A 87 17.17 -1.17 -14.96
N PRO A 88 18.37 -1.17 -15.57
CA PRO A 88 19.33 -2.25 -15.35
C PRO A 88 19.60 -2.46 -13.85
N LYS A 89 19.93 -3.70 -13.47
CA LYS A 89 20.43 -3.98 -12.11
C LYS A 89 21.66 -3.11 -11.86
N GLU A 90 21.82 -2.66 -10.62
CA GLU A 90 22.96 -1.83 -10.18
C GLU A 90 23.12 -0.49 -10.93
N HIS A 91 22.02 0.07 -11.46
CA HIS A 91 22.09 1.35 -12.15
C HIS A 91 22.37 2.52 -11.21
N ASN A 92 21.49 2.81 -10.25
CA ASN A 92 21.66 3.92 -9.30
C ASN A 92 21.83 3.45 -7.85
N ILE A 93 21.47 2.20 -7.59
CA ILE A 93 21.59 1.54 -6.29
C ILE A 93 22.23 0.18 -6.49
N ARG A 94 23.14 -0.20 -5.60
CA ARG A 94 23.66 -1.58 -5.50
C ARG A 94 23.76 -1.98 -4.03
N TRP A 95 23.94 -3.28 -3.80
CA TRP A 95 24.00 -3.84 -2.45
C TRP A 95 25.28 -4.64 -2.28
N THR A 96 26.11 -4.22 -1.33
CA THR A 96 27.39 -4.87 -0.99
C THR A 96 27.34 -5.27 0.48
N ASP A 97 27.39 -6.58 0.78
CA ASP A 97 27.30 -7.11 2.15
C ASP A 97 26.12 -6.58 2.99
N GLY A 98 24.96 -6.39 2.36
CA GLY A 98 23.75 -5.84 2.97
C GLY A 98 23.77 -4.32 3.17
N ILE A 99 24.79 -3.62 2.69
CA ILE A 99 24.91 -2.15 2.69
C ILE A 99 24.43 -1.64 1.34
N MET A 100 23.47 -0.71 1.36
CA MET A 100 23.05 0.01 0.16
C MET A 100 24.11 1.03 -0.22
N GLU A 101 24.54 1.01 -1.47
CA GLU A 101 25.38 2.04 -2.06
C GLU A 101 24.59 2.77 -3.15
N VAL A 102 24.71 4.10 -3.18
CA VAL A 102 24.06 4.94 -4.18
C VAL A 102 25.10 5.58 -5.08
N ARG A 103 24.79 5.69 -6.37
CA ARG A 103 25.65 6.35 -7.36
C ARG A 103 25.27 7.81 -7.49
N ASP A 104 26.24 8.70 -7.38
CA ASP A 104 26.05 10.13 -7.61
C ASP A 104 26.23 10.52 -9.10
N VAL A 105 26.16 11.82 -9.37
CA VAL A 105 26.30 12.37 -10.73
C VAL A 105 27.74 12.31 -11.28
N GLU A 106 28.73 11.99 -10.44
CA GLU A 106 30.14 11.82 -10.79
C GLU A 106 30.54 10.33 -10.86
N ASP A 107 29.54 9.45 -10.95
CA ASP A 107 29.67 7.99 -10.94
C ASP A 107 30.38 7.43 -9.68
N GLN A 108 30.37 8.17 -8.56
CA GLN A 108 30.92 7.70 -7.28
C GLN A 108 29.87 6.97 -6.46
N TRP A 109 30.29 5.88 -5.83
CA TRP A 109 29.43 5.06 -4.97
C TRP A 109 29.55 5.46 -3.51
N HIS A 110 28.41 5.73 -2.87
CA HIS A 110 28.32 6.15 -1.48
C HIS A 110 27.52 5.15 -0.68
N ALA A 111 28.14 4.52 0.32
CA ALA A 111 27.44 3.71 1.30
C ALA A 111 26.41 4.56 2.07
N ILE A 112 25.22 4.01 2.31
CA ILE A 112 24.11 4.70 2.96
C ILE A 112 23.80 4.07 4.32
N ARG A 113 23.64 4.91 5.35
CA ARG A 113 23.28 4.42 6.69
C ARG A 113 21.81 4.10 6.85
N ALA A 114 20.95 4.92 6.23
CA ALA A 114 19.52 4.71 6.23
C ALA A 114 18.85 5.31 5.00
N ALA A 115 17.81 4.64 4.55
CA ALA A 115 17.06 4.98 3.36
C ALA A 115 15.57 5.05 3.67
N PHE A 116 14.93 6.18 3.34
CA PHE A 116 13.48 6.25 3.26
C PHE A 116 13.02 5.69 1.92
N ARG A 117 12.28 4.58 1.97
CA ARG A 117 11.87 3.85 0.77
C ARG A 117 10.49 4.29 0.30
N TYR A 118 10.46 4.92 -0.87
CA TYR A 118 9.26 5.20 -1.67
C TYR A 118 9.26 4.35 -2.95
N VAL A 119 9.48 3.05 -2.80
CA VAL A 119 9.52 2.11 -3.93
C VAL A 119 8.21 1.32 -3.94
N THR A 120 7.39 1.55 -4.97
CA THR A 120 5.96 1.21 -4.98
C THR A 120 5.56 -0.02 -5.76
N GLN A 121 6.32 -0.41 -6.77
CA GLN A 121 6.04 -1.56 -7.63
C GLN A 121 7.09 -2.64 -7.39
N LYS A 122 6.71 -3.83 -6.91
CA LYS A 122 7.60 -4.97 -6.69
C LYS A 122 8.93 -4.69 -5.94
N PRO A 123 8.95 -3.91 -4.85
CA PRO A 123 10.19 -3.39 -4.27
C PRO A 123 11.22 -4.48 -3.86
N TRP A 124 10.76 -5.71 -3.61
CA TRP A 124 11.59 -6.90 -3.36
C TRP A 124 12.51 -7.29 -4.53
N THR A 125 12.35 -6.73 -5.73
CA THR A 125 13.28 -6.96 -6.85
C THR A 125 14.46 -6.00 -6.88
N ARG A 126 14.51 -5.02 -5.96
CA ARG A 126 15.60 -4.02 -5.86
C ARG A 126 16.15 -3.83 -4.46
N ILE A 127 15.39 -4.22 -3.44
CA ILE A 127 15.76 -4.02 -2.03
C ILE A 127 15.68 -5.39 -1.35
N PRO A 128 16.78 -5.88 -0.76
CA PRO A 128 16.81 -7.15 -0.04
C PRO A 128 15.86 -7.20 1.16
N LEU A 129 15.55 -8.43 1.58
CA LEU A 129 14.77 -8.71 2.79
C LEU A 129 15.58 -8.66 4.09
N THR A 130 16.89 -8.47 4.02
CA THR A 130 17.72 -8.26 5.20
C THR A 130 18.83 -7.31 4.79
N THR A 131 18.98 -6.22 5.52
CA THR A 131 19.92 -5.14 5.18
C THR A 131 20.60 -4.63 6.43
N LYS A 132 21.87 -4.23 6.31
CA LYS A 132 22.60 -3.45 7.33
C LYS A 132 22.23 -1.97 7.27
N THR A 133 22.04 -1.44 6.06
CA THR A 133 21.41 -0.12 5.87
C THR A 133 19.99 -0.17 6.42
N VAL A 134 19.61 0.81 7.24
CA VAL A 134 18.23 0.89 7.77
C VAL A 134 17.28 1.30 6.64
N VAL A 135 16.44 0.38 6.17
CA VAL A 135 15.39 0.69 5.19
C VAL A 135 14.08 0.94 5.93
N PHE A 136 13.58 2.17 5.85
CA PHE A 136 12.35 2.55 6.54
C PHE A 136 11.11 2.01 5.83
N ASN A 137 10.27 1.33 6.61
CA ASN A 137 9.32 0.30 6.16
C ASN A 137 10.04 -0.79 5.36
N HIS A 138 10.52 -1.78 6.10
CA HIS A 138 11.32 -2.89 5.58
C HIS A 138 10.52 -3.76 4.59
N ILE A 139 11.17 -4.40 3.60
CA ILE A 139 10.49 -5.18 2.55
C ILE A 139 9.66 -6.34 3.11
N ALA A 140 10.11 -6.93 4.22
CA ALA A 140 9.33 -7.94 4.95
C ALA A 140 7.92 -7.44 5.33
N SER A 141 7.76 -6.15 5.67
CA SER A 141 6.44 -5.58 5.99
C SER A 141 5.49 -5.56 4.78
N ASP A 142 6.02 -5.39 3.56
CA ASP A 142 5.24 -5.44 2.33
C ASP A 142 4.70 -6.85 2.11
N LEU A 143 5.59 -7.84 2.24
CA LEU A 143 5.26 -9.25 2.08
C LEU A 143 4.28 -9.72 3.16
N SER A 144 4.38 -9.20 4.38
CA SER A 144 3.55 -9.60 5.54
C SER A 144 2.12 -9.04 5.52
N GLY A 145 1.81 -8.15 4.58
CA GLY A 145 0.45 -7.60 4.44
C GLY A 145 0.40 -6.12 4.05
N GLY A 146 1.53 -5.40 4.15
CA GLY A 146 1.63 -4.00 3.73
C GLY A 146 1.53 -3.82 2.22
N ARG A 147 1.64 -4.90 1.43
CA ARG A 147 1.31 -4.95 0.00
C ARG A 147 0.63 -6.26 -0.38
N ASN A 148 1.00 -7.35 0.29
CA ASN A 148 0.44 -8.67 0.08
C ASN A 148 -0.98 -8.79 0.66
N LYS A 149 -2.00 -8.65 -0.21
CA LYS A 149 -3.40 -8.68 0.23
C LYS A 149 -3.84 -10.01 0.83
N LEU A 150 -3.19 -11.12 0.44
CA LEU A 150 -3.45 -12.44 0.99
C LEU A 150 -3.01 -12.49 2.46
N LEU A 151 -1.74 -12.15 2.73
CA LEU A 151 -1.23 -12.17 4.11
C LEU A 151 -1.85 -11.09 4.99
N ALA A 152 -2.25 -9.95 4.42
CA ALA A 152 -3.06 -8.97 5.15
C ALA A 152 -4.37 -9.60 5.66
N ALA A 153 -5.09 -10.34 4.82
CA ALA A 153 -6.33 -10.99 5.22
C ALA A 153 -6.12 -12.06 6.31
N VAL A 154 -5.04 -12.84 6.22
CA VAL A 154 -4.65 -13.80 7.28
C VAL A 154 -4.33 -13.07 8.58
N ALA A 155 -3.52 -12.01 8.51
CA ALA A 155 -3.16 -11.20 9.67
C ALA A 155 -4.38 -10.59 10.38
N TYR A 156 -5.35 -10.08 9.61
CA TYR A 156 -6.58 -9.52 10.17
C TYR A 156 -7.44 -10.59 10.85
N GLU A 157 -7.50 -11.80 10.29
CA GLU A 157 -8.23 -12.90 10.90
C GLU A 157 -7.59 -13.34 12.21
N ASP A 158 -6.27 -13.51 12.24
CA ASP A 158 -5.51 -13.87 13.45
C ASP A 158 -5.65 -12.79 14.54
N PHE A 159 -5.55 -11.51 14.16
CA PHE A 159 -5.80 -10.41 15.08
C PHE A 159 -7.22 -10.47 15.66
N ASN A 160 -8.23 -10.66 14.82
CA ASN A 160 -9.62 -10.74 15.26
C ASN A 160 -9.87 -11.92 16.21
N LYS A 161 -9.21 -13.07 15.98
CA LYS A 161 -9.27 -14.21 16.91
C LYS A 161 -8.64 -13.86 18.26
N GLN A 162 -7.49 -13.20 18.26
CA GLN A 162 -6.81 -12.77 19.49
C GLN A 162 -7.61 -11.71 20.28
N GLN A 163 -8.38 -10.87 19.59
CA GLN A 163 -9.23 -9.86 20.22
C GLN A 163 -10.64 -10.38 20.57
N GLY A 164 -10.87 -11.69 20.48
CA GLY A 164 -12.15 -12.30 20.84
C GLY A 164 -12.64 -11.86 22.22
N GLY A 165 -13.87 -11.36 22.30
CA GLY A 165 -14.50 -10.93 23.55
C GLY A 165 -14.22 -9.48 23.99
N THR A 166 -13.32 -8.75 23.33
CA THR A 166 -13.04 -7.34 23.68
C THR A 166 -13.96 -6.33 22.97
N GLY A 167 -14.65 -6.78 21.91
CA GLY A 167 -15.42 -5.91 21.01
C GLY A 167 -14.58 -5.25 19.91
N LEU A 168 -13.24 -5.32 19.98
CA LEU A 168 -12.35 -4.86 18.92
C LEU A 168 -12.31 -5.85 17.77
N ARG A 169 -12.52 -5.34 16.55
CA ARG A 169 -12.50 -6.17 15.34
C ARG A 169 -12.12 -5.33 14.12
N ILE A 170 -11.16 -5.81 13.35
CA ILE A 170 -10.86 -5.33 12.00
C ILE A 170 -12.00 -5.78 11.09
N ARG A 171 -12.68 -4.81 10.48
CA ARG A 171 -13.82 -5.05 9.61
C ARG A 171 -13.34 -5.13 8.17
N THR A 172 -13.46 -6.31 7.57
CA THR A 172 -13.22 -6.55 6.14
C THR A 172 -14.43 -7.25 5.52
N PRO A 173 -14.64 -7.12 4.20
CA PRO A 173 -15.64 -7.94 3.52
C PRO A 173 -15.22 -9.41 3.57
N ARG A 174 -16.20 -10.32 3.50
CA ARG A 174 -15.94 -11.78 3.44
C ARG A 174 -14.98 -12.06 2.28
N THR A 175 -13.92 -12.82 2.53
CA THR A 175 -12.86 -13.05 1.54
C THR A 175 -12.51 -14.54 1.47
N PHE A 176 -12.48 -15.08 0.26
CA PHE A 176 -11.88 -16.38 -0.05
C PHE A 176 -10.40 -16.17 -0.38
N LEU A 177 -9.54 -16.93 0.29
CA LEU A 177 -8.09 -16.84 0.18
C LEU A 177 -7.55 -17.97 -0.71
N ARG A 178 -6.38 -17.75 -1.30
CA ARG A 178 -5.62 -18.75 -2.08
C ARG A 178 -6.42 -19.37 -3.24
N VAL A 179 -7.32 -18.59 -3.85
CA VAL A 179 -8.16 -19.03 -4.96
C VAL A 179 -7.30 -19.10 -6.22
N THR A 180 -7.30 -20.23 -6.94
CA THR A 180 -6.64 -20.31 -8.24
C THR A 180 -7.50 -19.66 -9.32
N LYS A 181 -6.91 -19.28 -10.47
CA LYS A 181 -7.66 -18.70 -11.58
C LYS A 181 -8.89 -19.55 -11.97
N ALA A 182 -8.71 -20.87 -12.07
CA ALA A 182 -9.80 -21.81 -12.39
C ALA A 182 -10.91 -21.88 -11.34
N GLN A 183 -10.62 -21.53 -10.07
CA GLN A 183 -11.58 -21.51 -8.98
C GLN A 183 -12.34 -20.19 -8.85
N ILE A 184 -11.92 -19.12 -9.55
CA ILE A 184 -12.55 -17.79 -9.48
C ILE A 184 -14.06 -17.87 -9.75
N PRO A 185 -14.56 -18.52 -10.82
CA PRO A 185 -16.00 -18.56 -11.09
C PRO A 185 -16.82 -19.18 -9.95
N THR A 186 -16.33 -20.28 -9.37
CA THR A 186 -16.99 -20.93 -8.23
C THR A 186 -16.99 -20.03 -6.98
N ALA A 187 -15.89 -19.33 -6.71
CA ALA A 187 -15.81 -18.39 -5.59
C ALA A 187 -16.75 -17.19 -5.78
N VAL A 188 -16.86 -16.66 -7.00
CA VAL A 188 -17.81 -15.59 -7.37
C VAL A 188 -19.25 -16.06 -7.16
N GLN A 189 -19.59 -17.26 -7.60
CA GLN A 189 -20.92 -17.85 -7.40
C GLN A 189 -21.25 -18.01 -5.91
N ALA A 190 -20.28 -18.45 -5.09
CA ALA A 190 -20.45 -18.58 -3.64
C ALA A 190 -20.68 -17.24 -2.92
N LEU A 191 -20.37 -16.11 -3.56
CA LEU A 191 -20.68 -14.75 -3.11
C LEU A 191 -21.97 -14.19 -3.71
N GLY A 192 -22.77 -14.99 -4.43
CA GLY A 192 -24.00 -14.50 -5.07
C GLY A 192 -23.76 -13.79 -6.39
N GLY A 193 -22.68 -14.17 -7.10
CA GLY A 193 -22.43 -13.75 -8.48
C GLY A 193 -21.68 -12.42 -8.63
N LYS A 194 -21.33 -11.75 -7.52
CA LYS A 194 -20.57 -10.49 -7.55
C LYS A 194 -19.40 -10.53 -6.59
N ALA A 195 -18.24 -10.07 -7.03
CA ALA A 195 -17.02 -10.10 -6.24
C ALA A 195 -16.00 -9.06 -6.67
N VAL A 196 -14.98 -8.87 -5.84
CA VAL A 196 -13.74 -8.19 -6.19
C VAL A 196 -12.61 -9.22 -6.14
N ILE A 197 -11.94 -9.42 -7.27
CA ILE A 197 -10.78 -10.30 -7.38
C ILE A 197 -9.53 -9.43 -7.27
N LYS A 198 -8.60 -9.81 -6.40
CA LYS A 198 -7.35 -9.07 -6.20
C LYS A 198 -6.15 -9.99 -6.32
N VAL A 199 -5.19 -9.57 -7.14
CA VAL A 199 -3.84 -10.12 -7.20
C VAL A 199 -3.12 -9.71 -5.91
N PRO A 200 -2.55 -10.66 -5.13
CA PRO A 200 -2.01 -10.37 -3.81
C PRO A 200 -0.93 -9.29 -3.80
N TYR A 201 0.01 -9.32 -4.75
CA TYR A 201 1.21 -8.49 -4.75
C TYR A 201 1.10 -7.18 -5.56
N SER A 202 0.01 -7.01 -6.33
CA SER A 202 -0.17 -5.82 -7.17
C SER A 202 -0.55 -4.59 -6.35
N ASN A 203 -0.28 -3.39 -6.88
CA ASN A 203 -0.54 -2.12 -6.18
C ASN A 203 -1.09 -1.04 -7.14
N SER A 204 -1.55 0.08 -6.58
CA SER A 204 -2.11 1.23 -7.31
C SER A 204 -3.31 0.83 -8.19
N GLY A 205 -4.13 -0.11 -7.67
CA GLY A 205 -5.30 -0.72 -8.32
C GLY A 205 -5.03 -1.46 -9.62
N GLN A 206 -3.77 -1.72 -9.95
CA GLN A 206 -3.45 -2.77 -10.90
C GLN A 206 -3.73 -4.12 -10.23
N GLY A 207 -4.24 -5.08 -11.01
CA GLY A 207 -4.58 -6.41 -10.49
C GLY A 207 -5.75 -6.40 -9.49
N VAL A 208 -6.65 -5.41 -9.58
CA VAL A 208 -7.95 -5.41 -8.87
C VAL A 208 -9.04 -5.42 -9.95
N TYR A 209 -9.95 -6.37 -9.85
CA TYR A 209 -11.01 -6.58 -10.83
C TYR A 209 -12.35 -6.65 -10.11
N THR A 210 -13.29 -5.82 -10.53
CA THR A 210 -14.68 -5.89 -10.10
C THR A 210 -15.45 -6.80 -11.05
N VAL A 211 -16.28 -7.67 -10.48
CA VAL A 211 -17.16 -8.57 -11.24
C VAL A 211 -18.57 -8.35 -10.73
N THR A 212 -19.40 -7.78 -11.59
CA THR A 212 -20.82 -7.51 -11.39
C THR A 212 -21.70 -8.18 -12.44
N SER A 213 -21.10 -8.66 -13.54
CA SER A 213 -21.75 -9.37 -14.64
C SER A 213 -20.93 -10.58 -15.11
N GLN A 214 -21.56 -11.47 -15.90
CA GLN A 214 -20.85 -12.59 -16.53
C GLN A 214 -19.80 -12.11 -17.54
N LYS A 215 -20.08 -11.00 -18.24
CA LYS A 215 -19.16 -10.38 -19.20
C LYS A 215 -17.82 -10.02 -18.54
N GLU A 216 -17.87 -9.31 -17.41
CA GLU A 216 -16.65 -8.93 -16.68
C GLU A 216 -15.89 -10.15 -16.13
N LEU A 217 -16.61 -11.20 -15.73
CA LEU A 217 -16.00 -12.46 -15.32
C LEU A 217 -15.26 -13.13 -16.50
N ASP A 218 -15.90 -13.21 -17.67
CA ASP A 218 -15.30 -13.80 -18.86
C ASP A 218 -14.06 -13.01 -19.32
N GLU A 219 -14.14 -11.68 -19.29
CA GLU A 219 -13.02 -10.78 -19.60
C GLU A 219 -11.84 -10.98 -18.64
N LEU A 220 -12.10 -11.10 -17.33
CA LEU A 220 -11.07 -11.43 -16.34
C LEU A 220 -10.45 -12.81 -16.62
N MET A 221 -11.27 -13.80 -16.92
CA MET A 221 -10.81 -15.17 -17.17
C MET A 221 -10.00 -15.29 -18.46
N ALA A 222 -10.22 -14.40 -19.43
CA ALA A 222 -9.42 -14.32 -20.66
C ALA A 222 -8.03 -13.68 -20.47
N GLN A 223 -7.80 -12.90 -19.40
CA GLN A 223 -6.51 -12.23 -19.17
C GLN A 223 -5.41 -13.22 -18.81
N ASP A 224 -4.20 -13.00 -19.33
CA ASP A 224 -3.01 -13.70 -18.84
C ASP A 224 -2.53 -13.04 -17.55
N LEU A 225 -2.59 -13.78 -16.44
CA LEU A 225 -2.29 -13.28 -15.10
C LEU A 225 -1.03 -13.98 -14.60
N ARG A 226 0.01 -13.19 -14.32
CA ARG A 226 1.34 -13.69 -13.92
C ARG A 226 1.34 -14.50 -12.63
N TYR A 227 0.51 -14.09 -11.66
CA TYR A 227 0.40 -14.74 -10.35
C TYR A 227 -0.74 -15.74 -10.37
N GLU A 228 -0.61 -16.84 -9.63
CA GLU A 228 -1.51 -18.00 -9.73
C GLU A 228 -2.57 -18.06 -8.63
N LYS A 229 -2.36 -17.32 -7.52
CA LYS A 229 -3.30 -17.24 -6.41
C LYS A 229 -3.87 -15.83 -6.33
N PHE A 230 -5.14 -15.79 -5.96
CA PHE A 230 -5.93 -14.58 -5.84
C PHE A 230 -6.68 -14.59 -4.51
N ILE A 231 -7.10 -13.40 -4.09
CA ILE A 231 -8.18 -13.29 -3.13
C ILE A 231 -9.47 -12.90 -3.86
N VAL A 232 -10.57 -13.54 -3.49
CA VAL A 232 -11.90 -13.24 -4.02
C VAL A 232 -12.76 -12.73 -2.87
N GLN A 233 -13.10 -11.45 -2.92
CA GLN A 233 -13.72 -10.72 -1.82
C GLN A 233 -15.15 -10.34 -2.16
N ALA A 234 -16.06 -10.41 -1.18
CA ALA A 234 -17.42 -9.91 -1.30
C ALA A 234 -17.40 -8.43 -1.71
N LEU A 235 -18.20 -8.11 -2.72
CA LEU A 235 -18.25 -6.78 -3.31
C LEU A 235 -19.10 -5.87 -2.42
N VAL A 236 -18.45 -4.84 -1.87
CA VAL A 236 -19.15 -3.70 -1.26
C VAL A 236 -19.69 -2.87 -2.42
N GLY A 237 -21.01 -2.74 -2.49
CA GLY A 237 -21.70 -2.13 -3.61
C GLY A 237 -22.89 -1.31 -3.14
N HIS A 238 -23.82 -1.03 -4.05
CA HIS A 238 -25.11 -0.45 -3.66
C HIS A 238 -25.93 -1.45 -2.84
N LYS A 239 -26.83 -0.94 -1.98
CA LYS A 239 -27.72 -1.76 -1.13
C LYS A 239 -28.55 -2.79 -1.90
N ASN A 240 -28.86 -2.52 -3.17
CA ASN A 240 -29.72 -3.39 -3.99
C ASN A 240 -28.97 -4.58 -4.59
N TRP A 241 -27.64 -4.51 -4.72
CA TRP A 241 -26.90 -5.51 -5.50
C TRP A 241 -25.55 -5.92 -4.90
N SER A 242 -25.12 -5.34 -3.79
CA SER A 242 -23.91 -5.75 -3.07
C SER A 242 -23.97 -7.22 -2.64
N SER A 243 -22.83 -7.91 -2.71
CA SER A 243 -22.66 -9.26 -2.15
C SER A 243 -22.06 -9.28 -0.74
N SER A 244 -21.82 -8.10 -0.17
CA SER A 244 -21.30 -7.92 1.18
C SER A 244 -22.44 -7.54 2.13
N GLN A 245 -22.22 -7.74 3.43
CA GLN A 245 -23.07 -7.16 4.48
C GLN A 245 -22.92 -5.62 4.58
N TRP A 246 -21.93 -5.06 3.88
CA TRP A 246 -21.63 -3.64 3.87
C TRP A 246 -22.03 -3.03 2.53
N HIS A 247 -22.44 -1.75 2.57
CA HIS A 247 -22.78 -0.97 1.38
C HIS A 247 -21.99 0.33 1.37
N HIS A 248 -21.81 0.92 0.19
CA HIS A 248 -21.19 2.24 0.10
C HIS A 248 -22.11 3.30 0.70
N ALA A 249 -21.54 4.16 1.55
CA ALA A 249 -22.23 5.36 2.04
C ALA A 249 -22.45 6.38 0.92
N CYS A 250 -21.51 6.40 -0.05
CA CYS A 250 -21.41 7.37 -1.13
C CYS A 250 -21.35 8.83 -0.66
N THR A 251 -20.98 9.72 -1.58
CA THR A 251 -21.07 11.16 -1.33
C THR A 251 -22.51 11.59 -1.07
N LEU A 252 -22.70 12.76 -0.48
CA LEU A 252 -23.93 13.51 -0.61
C LEU A 252 -24.30 13.62 -2.10
N PRO A 253 -25.61 13.60 -2.42
CA PRO A 253 -26.05 13.85 -3.78
C PRO A 253 -25.55 15.20 -4.28
N ASP A 254 -25.11 15.26 -5.53
CA ASP A 254 -24.90 16.55 -6.20
C ASP A 254 -26.25 17.20 -6.60
N GLU A 255 -26.18 18.32 -7.32
CA GLU A 255 -27.37 19.06 -7.77
C GLU A 255 -28.30 18.23 -8.67
N GLU A 256 -27.77 17.20 -9.34
CA GLU A 256 -28.53 16.26 -10.17
C GLU A 256 -28.99 15.02 -9.39
N GLY A 257 -28.72 14.97 -8.08
CA GLY A 257 -29.06 13.85 -7.21
C GLY A 257 -28.10 12.66 -7.32
N ARG A 258 -26.97 12.79 -8.03
CA ARG A 258 -26.01 11.72 -8.28
C ARG A 258 -25.11 11.51 -7.08
N LYS A 259 -24.80 10.24 -6.76
CA LYS A 259 -23.97 9.85 -5.61
C LYS A 259 -22.78 9.05 -6.09
N TYR A 260 -21.60 9.36 -5.56
CA TYR A 260 -20.35 8.74 -5.99
C TYR A 260 -19.78 7.84 -4.91
N VAL A 261 -19.23 6.69 -5.29
CA VAL A 261 -18.38 5.90 -4.38
C VAL A 261 -17.13 6.70 -4.05
N PHE A 262 -16.68 6.62 -2.81
CA PHE A 262 -15.40 7.15 -2.38
C PHE A 262 -14.67 6.16 -1.46
N ASP A 263 -13.34 6.28 -1.44
CA ASP A 263 -12.49 5.72 -0.39
C ASP A 263 -11.87 6.85 0.43
N THR A 264 -11.52 6.54 1.67
CA THR A 264 -10.78 7.44 2.56
C THR A 264 -9.47 6.77 2.93
N ARG A 265 -8.37 7.47 2.66
CA ARG A 265 -7.02 7.04 2.99
C ARG A 265 -6.55 7.80 4.20
N LEU A 266 -6.24 7.04 5.24
CA LEU A 266 -5.70 7.56 6.48
C LEU A 266 -4.29 7.00 6.67
N MET A 267 -3.31 7.89 6.75
CA MET A 267 -1.93 7.55 7.03
C MET A 267 -1.68 7.70 8.53
N VAL A 268 -1.03 6.70 9.12
CA VAL A 268 -0.55 6.73 10.51
C VAL A 268 0.95 6.49 10.57
N HIS A 269 1.56 6.96 11.65
CA HIS A 269 2.91 6.56 12.05
C HIS A 269 2.92 6.21 13.54
N ALA A 270 3.91 5.42 13.95
CA ALA A 270 4.15 5.09 15.34
C ALA A 270 5.18 6.06 15.94
N THR A 271 4.88 6.59 17.12
CA THR A 271 5.82 7.36 17.93
C THR A 271 5.98 6.66 19.29
N PRO A 272 6.94 7.08 20.14
CA PRO A 272 7.05 6.57 21.50
C PRO A 272 5.76 6.69 22.34
N ASP A 273 4.89 7.65 22.02
CA ASP A 273 3.60 7.87 22.69
C ASP A 273 2.42 7.13 22.03
N GLY A 274 2.69 6.29 21.02
CA GLY A 274 1.68 5.51 20.29
C GLY A 274 1.44 5.99 18.86
N PHE A 275 0.38 5.48 18.23
CA PHE A 275 0.04 5.84 16.85
C PHE A 275 -0.54 7.24 16.75
N ARG A 276 -0.13 7.99 15.73
CA ARG A 276 -0.65 9.33 15.41
C ARG A 276 -1.10 9.39 13.94
N PRO A 277 -2.16 10.16 13.61
CA PRO A 277 -2.53 10.40 12.23
C PRO A 277 -1.57 11.40 11.57
N LEU A 278 -1.25 11.17 10.30
CA LEU A 278 -0.35 12.02 9.52
C LEU A 278 -1.05 12.76 8.39
N CYS A 279 -1.90 12.05 7.65
CA CYS A 279 -2.55 12.55 6.46
C CYS A 279 -3.89 11.85 6.29
N ILE A 280 -4.88 12.59 5.84
CA ILE A 280 -6.16 12.06 5.42
C ILE A 280 -6.58 12.74 4.11
N PHE A 281 -6.98 11.91 3.15
CA PHE A 281 -7.60 12.37 1.91
C PHE A 281 -8.52 11.29 1.40
N SER A 282 -9.47 11.68 0.56
CA SER A 282 -10.40 10.75 -0.08
C SER A 282 -10.30 10.87 -1.59
N ARG A 283 -10.81 9.85 -2.27
CA ARG A 283 -10.92 9.86 -3.73
C ARG A 283 -12.28 9.31 -4.10
N ARG A 284 -12.89 9.86 -5.15
CA ARG A 284 -14.16 9.37 -5.67
C ARG A 284 -14.01 8.59 -6.98
N ALA A 285 -15.00 7.75 -7.26
CA ALA A 285 -15.15 7.07 -8.54
C ALA A 285 -15.45 8.07 -9.67
N HIS A 286 -15.28 7.63 -10.92
CA HIS A 286 -15.48 8.49 -12.09
C HIS A 286 -16.97 8.73 -12.35
N LEU A 287 -17.76 7.66 -12.33
CA LEU A 287 -19.21 7.69 -12.53
C LEU A 287 -19.96 7.51 -11.20
N PRO A 288 -21.22 7.99 -11.12
CA PRO A 288 -22.06 7.77 -9.96
C PRO A 288 -22.42 6.29 -9.80
N LEU A 289 -22.69 5.87 -8.57
CA LEU A 289 -23.07 4.50 -8.25
C LEU A 289 -24.52 4.24 -8.70
N PRO A 290 -24.76 3.30 -9.63
CA PRO A 290 -26.11 3.03 -10.10
C PRO A 290 -26.93 2.23 -9.08
N ASP A 291 -28.23 2.51 -9.01
CA ASP A 291 -29.16 1.81 -8.12
C ASP A 291 -29.39 0.35 -8.53
N THR A 292 -29.29 0.07 -9.82
CA THR A 292 -29.47 -1.24 -10.48
C THR A 292 -28.39 -1.43 -11.52
N LEU A 293 -28.02 -2.68 -11.80
CA LEU A 293 -27.03 -3.02 -12.83
C LEU A 293 -27.76 -3.60 -14.04
N ASP A 294 -27.37 -3.17 -15.24
CA ASP A 294 -27.86 -3.77 -16.49
C ASP A 294 -26.89 -4.83 -17.08
N GLY A 295 -25.68 -4.93 -16.51
CA GLY A 295 -24.64 -5.88 -16.89
C GLY A 295 -23.84 -5.49 -18.13
N THR A 296 -24.04 -4.28 -18.67
CA THR A 296 -23.32 -3.77 -19.84
C THR A 296 -22.19 -2.80 -19.46
N GLU A 297 -22.33 -2.14 -18.32
CA GLU A 297 -21.42 -1.14 -17.76
C GLU A 297 -20.09 -1.75 -17.30
N ASP A 298 -18.99 -0.99 -17.41
CA ASP A 298 -17.73 -1.30 -16.73
C ASP A 298 -17.87 -0.90 -15.26
N SER A 299 -17.95 -1.88 -14.37
CA SER A 299 -18.18 -1.61 -12.95
C SER A 299 -17.03 -0.88 -12.27
N TRP A 300 -15.84 -0.89 -12.86
CA TRP A 300 -14.71 -0.13 -12.35
C TRP A 300 -14.94 1.38 -12.41
N GLU A 301 -15.72 1.87 -13.36
CA GLU A 301 -15.96 3.31 -13.54
C GLU A 301 -16.74 3.93 -12.37
N PHE A 302 -17.62 3.16 -11.71
CA PHE A 302 -18.43 3.61 -10.57
C PHE A 302 -18.03 3.00 -9.21
N LEU A 303 -17.12 2.01 -9.18
CA LEU A 303 -16.55 1.44 -7.94
C LEU A 303 -15.09 1.84 -7.69
N GLY A 304 -14.31 2.04 -8.76
CA GLY A 304 -12.88 2.30 -8.71
C GLY A 304 -12.56 3.75 -8.39
N THR A 305 -11.87 4.01 -7.27
CA THR A 305 -11.53 5.38 -6.83
C THR A 305 -10.09 5.79 -7.16
N ASN A 306 -9.37 4.99 -7.94
CA ASN A 306 -7.98 5.30 -8.27
C ASN A 306 -7.88 6.51 -9.20
N LEU A 307 -6.90 7.38 -8.91
CA LEU A 307 -6.68 8.61 -9.69
C LEU A 307 -5.83 8.37 -10.95
N THR A 308 -5.13 7.24 -11.03
CA THR A 308 -4.27 6.92 -12.18
C THR A 308 -5.14 6.63 -13.39
N VAL A 309 -5.05 7.51 -14.40
CA VAL A 309 -5.61 7.24 -15.72
C VAL A 309 -4.61 6.36 -16.47
N LYS A 310 -5.08 5.27 -17.09
CA LYS A 310 -4.24 4.46 -17.98
C LYS A 310 -3.93 5.31 -19.21
N ASP A 311 -2.80 6.00 -19.23
CA ASP A 311 -2.31 6.60 -20.46
C ASP A 311 -1.56 5.53 -21.27
N THR A 312 -1.83 5.46 -22.57
CA THR A 312 -1.20 4.52 -23.50
C THR A 312 0.30 4.78 -23.71
N VAL A 313 0.83 5.88 -23.17
CA VAL A 313 2.24 6.29 -23.34
C VAL A 313 2.78 6.82 -22.02
N GLY A 314 3.45 5.97 -21.25
CA GLY A 314 4.55 6.27 -20.31
C GLY A 314 4.34 7.25 -19.15
N ASP A 315 3.35 8.13 -19.19
CA ASP A 315 3.18 9.25 -18.29
C ASP A 315 1.78 9.18 -17.65
N SER A 316 1.75 8.71 -16.40
CA SER A 316 0.49 8.55 -15.67
C SER A 316 -0.05 9.90 -15.21
N LYS A 317 -0.96 10.51 -15.97
CA LYS A 317 -1.72 11.68 -15.48
C LYS A 317 -2.64 11.25 -14.34
N SER A 318 -2.62 12.02 -13.25
CA SER A 318 -3.52 11.83 -12.11
C SER A 318 -4.75 12.71 -12.30
N ASP A 319 -5.94 12.11 -12.23
CA ASP A 319 -7.20 12.85 -12.22
C ASP A 319 -7.40 13.50 -10.85
N THR A 320 -6.92 14.73 -10.72
CA THR A 320 -6.99 15.50 -9.48
C THR A 320 -8.39 16.04 -9.16
N GLU A 321 -9.32 16.05 -10.12
CA GLU A 321 -10.70 16.51 -9.88
C GLU A 321 -11.50 15.52 -9.02
N ARG A 322 -11.07 14.26 -9.01
CA ARG A 322 -11.64 13.21 -8.14
C ARG A 322 -10.97 13.11 -6.77
N LEU A 323 -9.93 13.91 -6.51
CA LEU A 323 -9.30 14.02 -5.20
C LEU A 323 -10.16 14.91 -4.29
N LEU A 324 -10.45 14.42 -3.10
CA LEU A 324 -11.24 15.12 -2.09
C LEU A 324 -10.36 15.31 -0.85
N SER A 325 -9.69 16.46 -0.76
CA SER A 325 -8.81 16.83 0.36
C SER A 325 -9.56 17.63 1.44
N VAL A 326 -9.14 17.51 2.70
CA VAL A 326 -9.85 18.07 3.87
C VAL A 326 -10.01 19.60 3.89
N ASP A 327 -9.20 20.33 3.14
CA ASP A 327 -9.25 21.80 3.01
C ASP A 327 -10.18 22.30 1.90
N ASN A 328 -10.62 21.40 1.04
CA ASN A 328 -11.40 21.74 -0.12
C ASN A 328 -12.89 21.52 0.19
N LYS A 329 -13.75 22.47 -0.20
CA LYS A 329 -15.22 22.39 -0.07
C LYS A 329 -15.80 21.02 -0.46
N PRO A 330 -15.30 20.32 -1.51
CA PRO A 330 -15.70 18.95 -1.83
C PRO A 330 -15.57 17.91 -0.70
N PHE A 331 -14.79 18.13 0.37
CA PHE A 331 -14.68 17.16 1.46
C PHE A 331 -15.97 17.02 2.28
N GLU A 332 -16.75 18.09 2.41
CA GLU A 332 -18.06 18.07 3.07
C GLU A 332 -19.03 17.14 2.34
N MET A 333 -18.86 16.95 1.02
CA MET A 333 -19.64 15.99 0.24
C MET A 333 -19.43 14.54 0.68
N LEU A 334 -18.39 14.21 1.44
CA LEU A 334 -18.19 12.85 1.94
C LEU A 334 -19.16 12.49 3.07
N ASN A 335 -19.77 13.48 3.72
CA ASN A 335 -20.64 13.32 4.88
C ASN A 335 -19.99 12.50 6.01
N LEU A 336 -18.66 12.62 6.19
CA LEU A 336 -17.93 11.97 7.27
C LEU A 336 -17.98 12.84 8.52
N ASN A 337 -18.42 12.26 9.63
CA ASN A 337 -18.35 12.91 10.93
C ASN A 337 -17.10 12.46 11.73
N VAL A 338 -16.88 13.09 12.89
CA VAL A 338 -15.73 12.77 13.76
C VAL A 338 -15.73 11.30 14.18
N ASP A 339 -16.89 10.72 14.48
CA ASP A 339 -16.98 9.31 14.87
C ASP A 339 -16.53 8.38 13.73
N ASN A 340 -16.84 8.72 12.48
CA ASN A 340 -16.36 7.97 11.32
C ASN A 340 -14.84 8.06 11.19
N LEU A 341 -14.26 9.25 11.39
CA LEU A 341 -12.82 9.47 11.32
C LEU A 341 -12.08 8.74 12.45
N VAL A 342 -12.62 8.76 13.66
CA VAL A 342 -12.09 8.02 14.82
C VAL A 342 -12.17 6.52 14.57
N ASP A 343 -13.31 6.00 14.10
CA ASP A 343 -13.45 4.59 13.74
C ASP A 343 -12.48 4.20 12.61
N GLY A 344 -12.30 5.06 11.60
CA GLY A 344 -11.31 4.88 10.55
C GLY A 344 -9.88 4.80 11.08
N PHE A 345 -9.50 5.72 11.97
CA PHE A 345 -8.20 5.71 12.63
C PHE A 345 -7.97 4.41 13.42
N VAL A 346 -8.95 3.99 14.24
CA VAL A 346 -8.87 2.75 15.02
C VAL A 346 -8.75 1.53 14.11
N GLN A 347 -9.53 1.46 13.02
CA GLN A 347 -9.43 0.39 12.02
C GLN A 347 -8.04 0.35 11.36
N THR A 348 -7.48 1.51 10.98
CA THR A 348 -6.13 1.60 10.42
C THR A 348 -5.09 1.13 11.41
N VAL A 349 -5.12 1.59 12.67
CA VAL A 349 -4.16 1.18 13.71
C VAL A 349 -4.22 -0.32 13.97
N MET A 350 -5.42 -0.90 14.13
CA MET A 350 -5.56 -2.35 14.33
C MET A 350 -5.02 -3.14 13.13
N ALA A 351 -5.32 -2.71 11.90
CA ALA A 351 -4.82 -3.36 10.70
C ALA A 351 -3.28 -3.26 10.57
N THR A 352 -2.70 -2.11 10.90
CA THR A 352 -1.25 -1.93 10.96
C THR A 352 -0.61 -2.83 12.02
N ILE A 353 -1.18 -2.93 13.22
CA ILE A 353 -0.69 -3.83 14.29
C ILE A 353 -0.79 -5.30 13.87
N ALA A 354 -1.87 -5.69 13.18
CA ALA A 354 -2.02 -7.05 12.67
C ALA A 354 -0.91 -7.41 11.67
N ILE A 355 -0.61 -6.51 10.73
CA ILE A 355 0.47 -6.68 9.75
C ILE A 355 1.84 -6.69 10.43
N ASP A 356 2.06 -5.83 11.43
CA ASP A 356 3.31 -5.79 12.19
C ASP A 356 3.55 -7.12 12.92
N LYS A 357 2.53 -7.66 13.61
CA LYS A 357 2.59 -8.99 14.22
C LYS A 357 2.89 -10.10 13.20
N MET A 358 2.29 -10.03 12.01
CA MET A 358 2.59 -10.96 10.93
C MET A 358 4.05 -10.82 10.45
N CYS A 359 4.56 -9.59 10.37
CA CYS A 359 5.96 -9.34 10.05
C CYS A 359 6.91 -9.90 11.12
N CYS A 360 6.59 -9.76 12.41
CA CYS A 360 7.37 -10.36 13.49
C CYS A 360 7.34 -11.89 13.46
N ARG A 361 6.26 -12.51 12.94
CA ARG A 361 6.20 -13.96 12.74
C ARG A 361 7.09 -14.43 11.59
N LEU A 362 7.24 -13.60 10.56
CA LEU A 362 8.02 -13.90 9.35
C LEU A 362 9.48 -13.46 9.42
N VAL A 363 9.91 -12.85 10.53
CA VAL A 363 11.30 -12.43 10.75
C VAL A 363 11.82 -13.16 11.99
N ARG A 364 12.90 -13.91 11.82
CA ARG A 364 13.53 -14.69 12.89
C ARG A 364 14.31 -13.79 13.86
N PRO A 365 14.67 -14.29 15.05
CA PRO A 365 15.44 -13.51 16.03
C PRO A 365 16.80 -12.99 15.52
N ASP A 366 17.38 -13.63 14.50
CA ASP A 366 18.62 -13.22 13.83
C ASP A 366 18.41 -12.19 12.70
N ASN A 367 17.18 -11.68 12.55
CA ASN A 367 16.71 -10.79 11.47
C ASN A 367 16.66 -11.43 10.07
N SER A 368 16.84 -12.75 9.94
CA SER A 368 16.60 -13.43 8.67
C SER A 368 15.10 -13.57 8.40
N PHE A 369 14.72 -13.52 7.12
CA PHE A 369 13.33 -13.74 6.71
C PHE A 369 13.00 -15.24 6.69
N ASP A 370 11.86 -15.61 7.25
CA ASP A 370 11.40 -17.00 7.32
C ASP A 370 10.65 -17.39 6.04
N PHE A 371 11.39 -17.84 5.03
CA PHE A 371 10.82 -18.29 3.77
C PHE A 371 9.94 -19.53 3.92
N GLU A 372 10.25 -20.43 4.85
CA GLU A 372 9.46 -21.65 5.08
C GLU A 372 8.07 -21.29 5.61
N GLU A 373 8.02 -20.43 6.62
CA GLU A 373 6.77 -19.93 7.19
C GLU A 373 6.00 -19.07 6.17
N PHE A 374 6.69 -18.24 5.39
CA PHE A 374 6.07 -17.44 4.33
C PHE A 374 5.41 -18.31 3.27
N VAL A 375 6.06 -19.40 2.87
CA VAL A 375 5.54 -20.42 1.95
C VAL A 375 4.29 -21.06 2.55
N VAL A 376 4.34 -21.54 3.79
CA VAL A 376 3.17 -22.14 4.47
C VAL A 376 1.98 -21.19 4.55
N LEU A 377 2.22 -19.89 4.81
CA LEU A 377 1.16 -18.90 4.98
C LEU A 377 0.63 -18.34 3.67
N GLY A 378 1.47 -18.17 2.65
CA GLY A 378 1.15 -17.37 1.47
C GLY A 378 1.20 -18.10 0.14
N GLU A 379 2.01 -19.16 0.07
CA GLU A 379 2.53 -19.87 -1.11
C GLU A 379 2.17 -19.33 -2.51
N GLU A 380 3.18 -18.75 -3.18
CA GLU A 380 3.25 -18.61 -4.64
C GLU A 380 4.71 -18.75 -5.11
N GLY A 381 4.99 -19.60 -6.11
CA GLY A 381 6.36 -19.80 -6.63
C GLY A 381 6.92 -18.57 -7.36
N LYS A 382 6.06 -17.81 -8.06
CA LYS A 382 6.46 -16.66 -8.88
C LYS A 382 7.02 -15.49 -8.07
N ILE A 383 6.51 -15.26 -6.85
CA ILE A 383 7.06 -14.22 -5.97
C ILE A 383 8.43 -14.64 -5.43
N LEU A 384 8.64 -15.93 -5.16
CA LEU A 384 9.93 -16.43 -4.71
C LEU A 384 10.98 -16.31 -5.81
N GLU A 385 10.64 -16.64 -7.07
CA GLU A 385 11.52 -16.39 -8.23
C GLU A 385 11.95 -14.91 -8.30
N GLU A 386 11.02 -13.97 -8.08
CA GLU A 386 11.31 -12.53 -8.08
C GLU A 386 12.23 -12.09 -6.93
N ILE A 387 12.16 -12.76 -5.78
CA ILE A 387 13.00 -12.46 -4.62
C ILE A 387 14.39 -13.09 -4.79
N TYR A 388 14.48 -14.35 -5.23
CA TYR A 388 15.75 -15.06 -5.35
C TYR A 388 16.64 -14.53 -6.48
N ASP A 389 16.06 -14.00 -7.57
CA ASP A 389 16.82 -13.30 -8.60
C ASP A 389 17.59 -12.07 -8.07
N LEU A 390 17.21 -11.55 -6.89
CA LEU A 390 17.97 -10.51 -6.19
C LEU A 390 19.05 -11.08 -5.26
N SER A 391 18.86 -12.25 -4.66
CA SER A 391 19.84 -12.85 -3.73
C SER A 391 21.04 -13.49 -4.45
N ASP A 392 20.85 -14.03 -5.66
CA ASP A 392 21.94 -14.64 -6.44
C ASP A 392 23.04 -13.64 -6.86
N THR A 393 22.81 -12.34 -6.67
CA THR A 393 23.80 -11.28 -6.93
C THR A 393 24.57 -10.85 -5.68
N THR A 394 24.10 -11.14 -4.46
CA THR A 394 24.85 -10.81 -3.24
C THR A 394 25.95 -11.83 -2.91
N ASP A 395 25.88 -13.05 -3.47
CA ASP A 395 26.86 -14.13 -3.27
C ASP A 395 27.95 -14.18 -4.38
N ARG A 396 28.04 -13.15 -5.22
CA ARG A 396 29.11 -13.02 -6.24
C ARG A 396 30.10 -11.92 -5.86
N SER A 397 30.88 -12.15 -4.81
CA SER A 397 32.16 -11.45 -4.58
C SER A 397 33.19 -12.39 -3.98
#